data_AF-A0A1E7FJK9-F1
#
_entry.id   AF-A0A1E7FJK9-F1
#
_cell.length_a   1.000
_cell.length_b   1.000
_cell.length_c   1.000
_cell.angle_alpha   90.00
_cell.angle_beta   90.00
_cell.angle_gamma   90.00
#
_symmetry.space_group_name_H-M   'P 1'
#
loop_
_entity.id
_entity.type
_entity.pdbx_description
1 polymer ?
#
loop_
_entity_poly.entity_id
_entity_poly.type
_entity_poly.pdbx_seq_one_letter_code
_entity_poly.pdbx_strand_id
1 'polypeptide(L)'
;MIRERNQVINNDRNAKRLSKKKQNQSALTYSSTIVLVLVLLLLLDPSISVSAMGLLSTTTKTVVHHEKKSKNKENDTTKSIVTATNTNNNESESKSDSSELMILQEQAAKLRMEAESLQLALQDTRNQKLDREREKVDQWIDDLFLIGSESNKDDNVDILKNVDQVYQYMTDKRFSAEQIYKIFNRLSDIKMERSQGLTCESRSNCSPFMSLLLDAANKLDCTEKEDNPNKRWNYKIERILQKKLFARDWNIEYIADDEPEQQRRLK
;
A
#
# COMPACT_ATOMS: atom_id res chain seq x y z
N MET A 1 -30.79 4.72 46.75
CA MET A 1 -29.52 4.12 46.28
C MET A 1 -29.63 3.16 45.09
N ILE A 2 -30.24 1.97 45.16
CA ILE A 2 -30.27 1.05 43.97
C ILE A 2 -31.17 1.58 42.84
N ARG A 3 -32.32 2.19 43.17
CA ARG A 3 -33.23 2.78 42.17
C ARG A 3 -32.63 3.97 41.42
N GLU A 4 -31.82 4.80 42.08
CA GLU A 4 -31.19 5.97 41.46
C GLU A 4 -30.07 5.57 40.48
N ARG A 5 -29.29 4.53 40.80
CA ARG A 5 -28.25 4.02 39.88
C ARG A 5 -28.84 3.49 38.57
N ASN A 6 -30.00 2.82 38.62
CA ASN A 6 -30.66 2.31 37.42
C ASN A 6 -31.23 3.43 36.53
N GLN A 7 -31.62 4.57 37.12
CA GLN A 7 -32.14 5.70 36.36
C GLN A 7 -31.02 6.43 35.59
N VAL A 8 -29.83 6.54 36.18
CA VAL A 8 -28.65 7.14 35.51
C VAL A 8 -28.19 6.29 34.32
N ILE A 9 -28.17 4.96 34.45
CA ILE A 9 -27.76 4.06 33.37
C ILE A 9 -28.72 4.12 32.16
N ASN A 10 -30.02 4.27 32.41
CA ASN A 10 -31.01 4.38 31.34
C ASN A 10 -30.93 5.73 30.60
N ASN A 11 -30.59 6.82 31.28
CA ASN A 11 -30.41 8.13 30.66
C ASN A 11 -29.17 8.16 29.74
N ASP A 12 -28.06 7.55 30.16
CA ASP A 12 -26.84 7.49 29.33
C ASP A 12 -27.02 6.63 28.07
N ARG A 13 -27.80 5.54 28.15
CA ARG A 13 -28.16 4.71 26.98
C ARG A 13 -29.02 5.47 25.96
N ASN A 14 -29.93 6.33 26.41
CA ASN A 14 -30.77 7.13 25.52
C ASN A 14 -29.98 8.27 24.84
N ALA A 15 -29.04 8.91 25.54
CA ALA A 15 -28.14 9.90 24.96
C ALA A 15 -27.26 9.31 23.84
N LYS A 16 -26.70 8.11 24.06
CA LYS A 16 -25.90 7.40 23.05
C LYS A 16 -26.71 6.99 21.80
N ARG A 17 -28.01 6.69 21.95
CA ARG A 17 -28.90 6.38 20.82
C ARG A 17 -29.23 7.61 19.98
N LEU A 18 -29.40 8.78 20.60
CA LEU A 18 -29.67 10.04 19.91
C LEU A 18 -28.44 10.54 19.13
N SER A 19 -27.23 10.36 19.67
CA SER A 19 -25.98 10.72 18.97
C SER A 19 -25.76 9.91 17.69
N LYS A 20 -25.97 8.57 17.75
CA LYS A 20 -25.87 7.70 16.57
C LYS A 20 -26.87 8.04 15.46
N LYS A 21 -28.08 8.51 15.80
CA LYS A 21 -29.07 8.96 14.80
C LYS A 21 -28.62 10.22 14.06
N LYS A 22 -27.97 11.18 14.74
CA LYS A 22 -27.46 12.40 14.09
C LYS A 22 -26.29 12.10 13.13
N GLN A 23 -25.43 11.15 13.49
CA GLN A 23 -24.27 10.79 12.66
C GLN A 23 -24.66 10.03 11.37
N ASN A 24 -25.75 9.27 11.41
CA ASN A 24 -26.27 8.61 10.20
C ASN A 24 -27.01 9.57 9.26
N GLN A 25 -27.57 10.67 9.77
CA GLN A 25 -28.24 11.67 8.93
C GLN A 25 -27.25 12.54 8.14
N SER A 26 -26.08 12.87 8.70
CA SER A 26 -25.05 13.60 7.95
C SER A 26 -24.47 12.77 6.81
N ALA A 27 -24.26 11.46 7.01
CA ALA A 27 -23.74 10.56 5.98
C ALA A 27 -24.66 10.47 4.73
N LEU A 28 -25.98 10.53 4.88
CA LEU A 28 -26.90 10.54 3.73
C LEU A 28 -26.83 11.83 2.92
N THR A 29 -26.54 12.98 3.54
CA THR A 29 -26.49 14.26 2.81
C THR A 29 -25.28 14.37 1.88
N TYR A 30 -24.11 13.85 2.27
CA TYR A 30 -22.89 13.90 1.44
C TYR A 30 -22.97 13.00 0.19
N SER A 31 -23.65 11.86 0.28
CA SER A 31 -23.81 10.98 -0.88
C SER A 31 -24.71 11.62 -1.95
N SER A 32 -25.71 12.41 -1.55
CA SER A 32 -26.61 13.06 -2.50
C SER A 32 -25.94 14.23 -3.24
N THR A 33 -25.07 14.99 -2.57
CA THR A 33 -24.38 16.13 -3.20
C THR A 33 -23.32 15.67 -4.20
N ILE A 34 -22.61 14.57 -3.92
CA ILE A 34 -21.60 14.02 -4.84
C ILE A 34 -22.23 13.56 -6.16
N VAL A 35 -23.39 12.91 -6.10
CA VAL A 35 -24.13 12.48 -7.31
C VAL A 35 -24.59 13.69 -8.12
N LEU A 36 -25.06 14.76 -7.47
CA LEU A 36 -25.49 15.98 -8.14
C LEU A 36 -24.32 16.73 -8.82
N VAL A 37 -23.15 16.78 -8.18
CA VAL A 37 -21.93 17.36 -8.77
C VAL A 37 -21.45 16.55 -9.98
N LEU A 38 -21.48 15.21 -9.90
CA LEU A 38 -21.13 14.33 -11.03
C LEU A 38 -22.09 14.51 -12.22
N VAL A 39 -23.39 14.63 -11.96
CA VAL A 39 -24.39 14.86 -13.02
C VAL A 39 -24.21 16.24 -13.65
N LEU A 40 -23.92 17.29 -12.86
CA LEU A 40 -23.62 18.62 -13.38
C LEU A 40 -22.35 18.65 -14.23
N LEU A 41 -21.29 17.95 -13.82
CA LEU A 41 -20.06 17.83 -14.61
C LEU A 41 -20.28 17.09 -15.93
N LEU A 42 -21.18 16.10 -15.98
CA LEU A 42 -21.55 15.41 -17.22
C LEU A 42 -22.41 16.26 -18.17
N LEU A 43 -23.12 17.28 -17.66
CA LEU A 43 -23.92 18.19 -18.48
C LEU A 43 -23.13 19.36 -19.05
N LEU A 44 -21.98 19.71 -18.45
CA LEU A 44 -21.16 20.86 -18.87
C LEU A 44 -20.21 20.54 -20.03
N ASP A 45 -19.82 19.28 -20.24
CA ASP A 45 -18.93 18.88 -21.33
C ASP A 45 -19.30 17.51 -21.95
N PRO A 46 -20.08 17.46 -23.05
CA PRO A 46 -20.43 16.22 -23.73
C PRO A 46 -19.23 15.50 -24.39
N SER A 47 -18.07 16.16 -24.49
CA SER A 47 -16.81 15.62 -25.03
C SER A 47 -16.09 14.64 -24.09
N ILE A 48 -16.43 14.58 -22.80
CA ILE A 48 -15.83 13.66 -21.81
C ILE A 48 -16.51 12.27 -21.82
N SER A 49 -17.68 12.14 -22.46
CA SER A 49 -18.52 10.94 -22.42
C SER A 49 -17.96 9.70 -23.16
N VAL A 50 -16.95 9.84 -24.02
CA VAL A 50 -16.50 8.72 -24.87
C VAL A 50 -15.41 7.86 -24.21
N SER A 51 -14.72 8.35 -23.18
CA SER A 51 -13.62 7.60 -22.55
C SER A 51 -14.05 6.74 -21.34
N ALA A 52 -15.20 7.03 -20.72
CA ALA A 52 -15.65 6.34 -19.50
C ALA A 52 -16.34 4.98 -19.74
N MET A 53 -16.69 4.63 -20.99
CA MET A 53 -17.32 3.33 -21.30
C MET A 53 -16.32 2.16 -21.48
N GLY A 54 -15.01 2.41 -21.43
CA GLY A 54 -13.97 1.38 -21.60
C GLY A 54 -13.63 0.54 -20.37
N LEU A 55 -14.16 0.84 -19.18
CA LEU A 55 -13.70 0.25 -17.92
C LEU A 55 -14.65 -0.79 -17.28
N LEU A 56 -15.71 -1.23 -17.98
CA LEU A 56 -16.72 -2.15 -17.42
C LEU A 56 -16.75 -3.56 -18.03
N SER A 57 -15.76 -3.96 -18.83
CA SER A 57 -15.71 -5.31 -19.39
C SER A 57 -14.39 -6.00 -19.10
N THR A 58 -14.30 -6.71 -17.96
CA THR A 58 -13.72 -8.06 -17.83
C THR A 58 -13.66 -8.48 -16.35
N THR A 59 -14.71 -9.13 -15.86
CA THR A 59 -14.60 -10.05 -14.71
C THR A 59 -15.48 -11.27 -14.98
N THR A 60 -14.87 -12.37 -15.40
CA THR A 60 -15.17 -13.75 -14.97
C THR A 60 -14.33 -14.74 -15.79
N LYS A 61 -13.24 -15.25 -15.20
CA LYS A 61 -12.83 -16.64 -15.45
C LYS A 61 -11.94 -17.15 -14.32
N THR A 62 -12.58 -17.86 -13.41
CA THR A 62 -12.00 -18.89 -12.55
C THR A 62 -11.43 -20.01 -13.42
N VAL A 63 -10.13 -20.31 -13.31
CA VAL A 63 -9.59 -21.64 -13.65
C VAL A 63 -8.55 -22.01 -12.59
N VAL A 64 -8.93 -23.06 -11.86
CA VAL A 64 -8.11 -23.88 -10.97
C VAL A 64 -7.03 -24.58 -11.80
N HIS A 65 -5.77 -24.50 -11.41
CA HIS A 65 -4.75 -25.46 -11.86
C HIS A 65 -4.11 -26.14 -10.67
N HIS A 66 -4.43 -27.43 -10.56
CA HIS A 66 -3.78 -28.39 -9.69
C HIS A 66 -2.52 -28.90 -10.39
N GLU A 67 -1.43 -28.87 -9.64
CA GLU A 67 -0.13 -29.46 -9.91
C GLU A 67 -0.24 -31.00 -10.01
N LYS A 68 0.40 -31.61 -11.03
CA LYS A 68 0.94 -32.98 -10.93
C LYS A 68 2.25 -33.09 -11.73
N LYS A 69 3.30 -33.36 -10.95
CA LYS A 69 4.62 -33.82 -11.36
C LYS A 69 4.55 -35.05 -12.27
N SER A 70 5.44 -35.12 -13.26
CA SER A 70 6.05 -36.38 -13.65
C SER A 70 7.47 -36.17 -14.19
N LYS A 71 8.38 -36.99 -13.66
CA LYS A 71 9.80 -37.10 -14.02
C LYS A 71 9.92 -37.82 -15.37
N ASN A 72 10.82 -37.39 -16.25
CA ASN A 72 11.65 -38.30 -17.04
C ASN A 72 12.80 -37.57 -17.76
N LYS A 73 14.01 -37.82 -17.25
CA LYS A 73 15.16 -38.44 -17.93
C LYS A 73 15.32 -38.18 -19.45
N GLU A 74 16.40 -37.43 -19.76
CA GLU A 74 17.44 -37.73 -20.76
C GLU A 74 16.99 -37.87 -22.23
N ASN A 75 17.44 -36.95 -23.10
CA ASN A 75 18.26 -37.28 -24.27
C ASN A 75 18.66 -36.03 -25.09
N ASP A 76 19.97 -35.93 -25.22
CA ASP A 76 20.79 -35.34 -26.26
C ASP A 76 20.15 -35.33 -27.68
N THR A 77 20.07 -34.16 -28.33
CA THR A 77 20.18 -33.99 -29.80
C THR A 77 20.13 -32.51 -30.19
N THR A 78 21.28 -31.84 -30.16
CA THR A 78 21.53 -30.70 -31.04
C THR A 78 21.88 -31.24 -32.43
N LYS A 79 20.90 -31.30 -33.34
CA LYS A 79 21.15 -31.46 -34.77
C LYS A 79 20.02 -30.81 -35.59
N SER A 80 20.43 -29.76 -36.30
CA SER A 80 20.06 -29.45 -37.69
C SER A 80 18.57 -29.42 -38.04
N ILE A 81 18.02 -28.21 -38.19
CA ILE A 81 16.93 -27.98 -39.14
C ILE A 81 17.46 -27.11 -40.27
N VAL A 82 17.41 -27.74 -41.43
CA VAL A 82 17.78 -27.32 -42.77
C VAL A 82 17.02 -26.04 -43.17
N THR A 83 17.74 -24.99 -43.57
CA THR A 83 17.20 -23.94 -44.42
C THR A 83 17.64 -24.24 -45.85
N ALA A 84 16.75 -24.87 -46.62
CA ALA A 84 16.86 -24.98 -48.05
C ALA A 84 15.75 -24.11 -48.65
N THR A 85 16.12 -22.95 -49.18
CA THR A 85 15.30 -22.24 -50.16
C THR A 85 16.21 -21.84 -51.31
N ASN A 86 16.01 -22.56 -52.41
CA ASN A 86 16.53 -22.32 -53.75
C ASN A 86 16.55 -20.83 -54.09
N THR A 87 17.75 -20.34 -54.41
CA THR A 87 17.95 -19.09 -55.14
C THR A 87 18.05 -19.45 -56.61
N ASN A 88 16.99 -19.18 -57.38
CA ASN A 88 17.09 -19.07 -58.84
C ASN A 88 16.08 -18.02 -59.32
N ASN A 89 16.64 -17.02 -59.99
CA ASN A 89 15.99 -16.07 -60.90
C ASN A 89 14.94 -15.12 -60.31
N ASN A 90 15.36 -13.88 -60.05
CA ASN A 90 14.81 -12.69 -60.72
C ASN A 90 15.56 -11.42 -60.29
N GLU A 91 16.57 -11.05 -61.08
CA GLU A 91 17.16 -9.71 -61.07
C GLU A 91 16.17 -8.74 -61.73
N SER A 92 15.15 -8.27 -60.98
CA SER A 92 14.38 -7.06 -61.34
C SER A 92 13.46 -6.51 -60.23
N GLU A 93 13.71 -6.74 -58.94
CA GLU A 93 12.91 -6.15 -57.84
C GLU A 93 13.72 -5.37 -56.77
N SER A 94 15.04 -5.23 -56.94
CA SER A 94 15.95 -4.72 -55.89
C SER A 94 15.80 -3.25 -55.47
N LYS A 95 14.93 -2.47 -56.13
CA LYS A 95 14.68 -1.06 -55.77
C LYS A 95 13.44 -0.85 -54.91
N SER A 96 12.47 -1.77 -54.94
CA SER A 96 11.23 -1.67 -54.15
C SER A 96 11.47 -2.10 -52.70
N ASP A 97 12.17 -3.23 -52.51
CA ASP A 97 12.46 -3.81 -51.19
C ASP A 97 13.30 -2.89 -50.29
N SER A 98 14.19 -2.09 -50.87
CA SER A 98 15.00 -1.14 -50.10
C SER A 98 14.16 -0.03 -49.47
N SER A 99 13.08 0.40 -50.14
CA SER A 99 12.19 1.44 -49.61
C SER A 99 11.27 0.88 -48.52
N GLU A 100 10.76 -0.34 -48.72
CA GLU A 100 9.92 -1.02 -47.73
C GLU A 100 10.70 -1.39 -46.46
N LEU A 101 11.94 -1.86 -46.60
CA LEU A 101 12.83 -2.15 -45.48
C LEU A 101 13.16 -0.88 -44.68
N MET A 102 13.36 0.25 -45.35
CA MET A 102 13.58 1.54 -44.69
C MET A 102 12.34 2.01 -43.90
N ILE A 103 11.13 1.85 -44.47
CA ILE A 103 9.86 2.15 -43.78
C ILE A 103 9.67 1.25 -42.56
N LEU A 104 9.94 -0.05 -42.68
CA LEU A 104 9.86 -1.01 -41.58
C LEU A 104 10.87 -0.69 -40.47
N GLN A 105 12.08 -0.26 -40.83
CA GLN A 105 13.08 0.16 -39.87
C GLN A 105 12.67 1.44 -39.12
N GLU A 106 12.07 2.41 -39.82
CA GLU A 106 11.52 3.62 -39.22
C GLU A 106 10.34 3.30 -38.28
N GLN A 107 9.43 2.42 -38.71
CA GLN A 107 8.32 1.95 -37.87
C GLN A 107 8.82 1.20 -36.63
N ALA A 108 9.82 0.33 -36.77
CA ALA A 108 10.43 -0.37 -35.65
C ALA A 108 11.13 0.60 -34.68
N ALA A 109 11.81 1.63 -35.18
CA ALA A 109 12.41 2.67 -34.36
C ALA A 109 11.32 3.47 -33.61
N LYS A 110 10.23 3.85 -34.29
CA LYS A 110 9.10 4.55 -33.68
C LYS A 110 8.44 3.72 -32.57
N LEU A 111 8.22 2.44 -32.80
CA LEU A 111 7.65 1.53 -31.79
C LEU A 111 8.57 1.35 -30.59
N ARG A 112 9.89 1.33 -30.78
CA ARG A 112 10.86 1.29 -29.66
C ARG A 112 10.78 2.57 -28.82
N MET A 113 10.72 3.74 -29.44
CA MET A 113 10.56 5.01 -28.71
C MET A 113 9.22 5.06 -27.96
N GLU A 114 8.14 4.57 -28.56
CA GLU A 114 6.82 4.51 -27.90
C GLU A 114 6.83 3.54 -26.71
N ALA A 115 7.48 2.38 -26.85
CA ALA A 115 7.65 1.42 -25.76
C ALA A 115 8.47 2.00 -24.61
N GLU A 116 9.58 2.70 -24.90
CA GLU A 116 10.40 3.40 -23.90
C GLU A 116 9.61 4.51 -23.19
N SER A 117 8.85 5.31 -23.95
CA SER A 117 7.99 6.35 -23.40
C SER A 117 6.90 5.78 -22.49
N LEU A 118 6.27 4.66 -22.88
CA LEU A 118 5.27 3.99 -22.05
C LEU A 118 5.90 3.38 -20.79
N GLN A 119 7.10 2.82 -20.91
CA GLN A 119 7.83 2.28 -19.77
C GLN A 119 8.17 3.37 -18.75
N LEU A 120 8.63 4.54 -19.22
CA LEU A 120 8.86 5.71 -18.36
C LEU A 120 7.57 6.18 -17.70
N ALA A 121 6.47 6.29 -18.44
CA ALA A 121 5.18 6.70 -17.89
C ALA A 121 4.65 5.73 -16.82
N LEU A 122 4.84 4.42 -17.00
CA LEU A 122 4.50 3.41 -16.00
C LEU A 122 5.38 3.53 -14.75
N GLN A 123 6.67 3.80 -14.92
CA GLN A 123 7.60 4.02 -13.82
C GLN A 123 7.22 5.26 -13.02
N ASP A 124 6.90 6.38 -13.69
CA ASP A 124 6.46 7.61 -13.05
C ASP A 124 5.14 7.41 -12.29
N THR A 125 4.19 6.72 -12.89
CA THR A 125 2.91 6.39 -12.22
C THR A 125 3.13 5.53 -10.98
N ARG A 126 4.05 4.56 -11.06
CA ARG A 126 4.42 3.71 -9.92
C ARG A 126 5.07 4.55 -8.82
N ASN A 127 6.01 5.43 -9.16
CA ASN A 127 6.68 6.29 -8.21
C ASN A 127 5.71 7.25 -7.52
N GLN A 128 4.83 7.92 -8.28
CA GLN A 128 3.79 8.78 -7.72
C GLN A 128 2.86 8.03 -6.76
N LYS A 129 2.53 6.78 -7.05
CA LYS A 129 1.72 5.95 -6.13
C LYS A 129 2.48 5.69 -4.83
N LEU A 130 3.77 5.35 -4.92
CA LEU A 130 4.62 5.14 -3.75
C LEU A 130 4.76 6.42 -2.91
N ASP A 131 4.94 7.57 -3.55
CA ASP A 131 5.06 8.86 -2.86
C ASP A 131 3.77 9.24 -2.12
N ARG A 132 2.61 9.04 -2.74
CA ARG A 132 1.31 9.23 -2.06
C ARG A 132 1.12 8.26 -0.89
N GLU A 133 1.64 7.04 -0.98
CA GLU A 133 1.60 6.10 0.14
C GLU A 133 2.56 6.52 1.26
N ARG A 134 3.76 7.01 0.92
CA ARG A 134 4.72 7.55 1.89
C ARG A 134 4.16 8.74 2.64
N GLU A 135 3.57 9.69 1.93
CA GLU A 135 2.95 10.88 2.54
C GLU A 135 1.83 10.51 3.53
N LYS A 136 1.01 9.50 3.20
CA LYS A 136 -0.01 8.99 4.13
C LYS A 136 0.59 8.35 5.38
N VAL A 137 1.69 7.62 5.24
CA VAL A 137 2.38 7.01 6.37
C VAL A 137 3.06 8.07 7.23
N ASP A 138 3.63 9.10 6.62
CA ASP A 138 4.23 10.24 7.32
C ASP A 138 3.16 11.00 8.11
N GLN A 139 1.98 11.24 7.54
CA GLN A 139 0.83 11.77 8.27
C GLN A 139 0.44 10.90 9.47
N TRP A 140 0.46 9.57 9.33
CA TRP A 140 0.22 8.67 10.46
C TRP A 140 1.31 8.75 11.53
N ILE A 141 2.58 8.97 11.16
CA ILE A 141 3.69 9.16 12.10
C ILE A 141 3.46 10.45 12.90
N ASP A 142 3.16 11.55 12.21
CA ASP A 142 2.93 12.85 12.85
C ASP A 142 1.74 12.76 13.81
N ASP A 143 0.62 12.24 13.34
CA ASP A 143 -0.58 11.99 14.15
C ASP A 143 -0.31 11.09 15.36
N LEU A 144 0.52 10.05 15.19
CA LEU A 144 0.76 9.03 16.21
C LEU A 144 1.68 9.52 17.30
N PHE A 145 2.70 10.32 16.98
CA PHE A 145 3.75 10.68 17.92
C PHE A 145 3.74 12.13 18.35
N LEU A 146 3.17 13.04 17.56
CA LEU A 146 3.17 14.47 17.88
C LEU A 146 1.84 14.84 18.54
N ILE A 147 1.92 15.59 19.64
CA ILE A 147 0.75 16.25 20.21
C ILE A 147 0.46 17.44 19.29
N GLY A 148 -0.51 17.28 18.39
CA GLY A 148 -0.99 18.39 17.57
C GLY A 148 -1.44 19.52 18.49
N SER A 149 -0.76 20.67 18.42
CA SER A 149 -1.20 21.89 19.09
C SER A 149 -2.41 22.45 18.35
N GLU A 150 -3.54 21.74 18.38
CA GLU A 150 -4.82 22.26 17.89
C GLU A 150 -5.31 23.44 18.75
N SER A 151 -4.67 23.70 19.90
CA SER A 151 -5.12 24.70 20.88
C SER A 151 -4.26 25.95 21.00
N ASN A 152 -2.98 25.97 20.58
CA ASN A 152 -2.15 27.18 20.65
C ASN A 152 -1.26 27.32 19.41
N LYS A 153 -1.54 28.36 18.62
CA LYS A 153 -0.83 28.69 17.38
C LYS A 153 0.58 29.26 17.59
N ASP A 154 1.02 29.44 18.84
CA ASP A 154 2.19 30.30 19.13
C ASP A 154 3.43 29.57 19.66
N ASP A 155 3.39 28.26 19.97
CA ASP A 155 4.59 27.53 20.37
C ASP A 155 4.78 26.26 19.53
N ASN A 156 5.73 26.32 18.59
CA ASN A 156 6.24 25.21 17.76
C ASN A 156 7.02 24.18 18.60
N VAL A 157 6.44 23.65 19.66
CA VAL A 157 7.02 22.54 20.41
C VAL A 157 6.10 21.34 20.23
N ASP A 158 6.41 20.55 19.20
CA ASP A 158 5.79 19.23 19.03
C ASP A 158 6.26 18.32 20.17
N ILE A 159 5.50 18.29 21.25
CA ILE A 159 5.80 17.41 22.38
C ILE A 159 5.50 15.98 21.93
N LEU A 160 6.47 15.10 22.12
CA LEU A 160 6.30 13.67 21.89
C LEU A 160 5.25 13.10 22.84
N LYS A 161 4.28 12.36 22.29
CA LYS A 161 3.34 11.60 23.10
C LYS A 161 4.09 10.58 23.96
N ASN A 162 3.62 10.39 25.19
CA ASN A 162 4.11 9.30 26.02
C ASN A 162 3.53 7.94 25.56
N VAL A 163 4.08 6.83 26.06
CA VAL A 163 3.67 5.47 25.67
C VAL A 163 2.16 5.26 25.83
N ASP A 164 1.60 5.81 26.91
CA ASP A 164 0.18 5.69 27.22
C ASP A 164 -0.71 6.47 26.24
N GLN A 165 -0.30 7.67 25.84
CA GLN A 165 -0.99 8.48 24.83
C GLN A 165 -0.92 7.84 23.45
N VAL A 166 0.24 7.30 23.05
CA VAL A 166 0.39 6.59 21.78
C VAL A 166 -0.49 5.34 21.78
N TYR A 167 -0.47 4.56 22.86
CA TYR A 167 -1.34 3.40 23.04
C TYR A 167 -2.83 3.76 22.95
N GLN A 168 -3.28 4.80 23.66
CA GLN A 168 -4.66 5.28 23.61
C GLN A 168 -5.02 5.72 22.19
N TYR A 169 -4.14 6.48 21.53
CA TYR A 169 -4.37 6.93 20.16
C TYR A 169 -4.50 5.78 19.17
N MET A 170 -3.62 4.76 19.25
CA MET A 170 -3.69 3.56 18.43
C MET A 170 -5.02 2.81 18.64
N THR A 171 -5.50 2.80 19.87
CA THR A 171 -6.76 2.17 20.27
C THR A 171 -7.97 2.94 19.73
N ASP A 172 -7.99 4.25 19.91
CA ASP A 172 -9.08 5.14 19.49
C ASP A 172 -9.24 5.20 17.97
N LYS A 173 -8.12 5.36 17.25
CA LYS A 173 -8.09 5.38 15.78
C LYS A 173 -8.16 3.99 15.15
N ARG A 174 -8.16 2.95 15.99
CA ARG A 174 -8.24 1.54 15.57
C ARG A 174 -7.23 1.18 14.50
N PHE A 175 -5.96 1.47 14.77
CA PHE A 175 -4.89 1.10 13.86
C PHE A 175 -4.97 -0.39 13.52
N SER A 176 -4.58 -0.74 12.30
CA SER A 176 -4.40 -2.12 11.87
C SER A 176 -2.94 -2.53 12.01
N ALA A 177 -2.71 -3.84 12.05
CA ALA A 177 -1.36 -4.38 12.08
C ALA A 177 -0.50 -3.88 10.92
N GLU A 178 -1.09 -3.83 9.72
CA GLU A 178 -0.41 -3.36 8.52
C GLU A 178 0.01 -1.90 8.60
N GLN A 179 -0.84 -1.03 9.18
CA GLN A 179 -0.48 0.38 9.38
C GLN A 179 0.72 0.51 10.30
N ILE A 180 0.77 -0.28 11.38
CA ILE A 180 1.90 -0.27 12.31
C ILE A 180 3.18 -0.75 11.61
N TYR A 181 3.09 -1.78 10.76
CA TYR A 181 4.25 -2.19 9.95
C TYR A 181 4.70 -1.13 8.96
N LYS A 182 3.77 -0.45 8.29
CA LYS A 182 4.10 0.63 7.35
C LYS A 182 4.82 1.77 8.08
N ILE A 183 4.32 2.16 9.25
CA ILE A 183 4.96 3.16 10.13
C ILE A 183 6.36 2.70 10.55
N PHE A 184 6.49 1.45 11.02
CA PHE A 184 7.79 0.87 11.40
C PHE A 184 8.80 0.93 10.24
N ASN A 185 8.42 0.43 9.06
CA ASN A 185 9.29 0.44 7.89
C ASN A 185 9.70 1.87 7.52
N ARG A 186 8.74 2.80 7.50
CA ARG A 186 9.00 4.20 7.17
C ARG A 186 9.95 4.87 8.15
N LEU A 187 9.78 4.66 9.45
CA LEU A 187 10.70 5.18 10.48
C LEU A 187 12.12 4.68 10.30
N SER A 188 12.28 3.39 9.98
CA SER A 188 13.60 2.83 9.69
C SER A 188 14.21 3.37 8.39
N ASP A 189 13.39 3.61 7.36
CA ASP A 189 13.85 4.15 6.08
C ASP A 189 14.30 5.61 6.22
N ILE A 190 13.56 6.45 6.95
CA ILE A 190 13.95 7.85 7.26
C ILE A 190 15.34 7.90 7.89
N LYS A 191 15.62 6.96 8.81
CA LYS A 191 16.93 6.93 9.47
C LYS A 191 18.04 6.47 8.51
N MET A 192 17.76 5.46 7.67
CA MET A 192 18.70 5.02 6.64
C MET A 192 19.04 6.12 5.63
N GLU A 193 18.04 6.90 5.20
CA GLU A 193 18.21 8.06 4.32
C GLU A 193 19.14 9.10 4.97
N ARG A 194 18.94 9.40 6.26
CA ARG A 194 19.79 10.34 7.01
C ARG A 194 21.22 9.85 7.23
N SER A 195 21.40 8.53 7.36
CA SER A 195 22.70 7.93 7.67
C SER A 195 23.49 7.46 6.44
N GLN A 196 23.11 7.89 5.24
CA GLN A 196 23.75 7.45 3.99
C GLN A 196 23.83 5.90 3.86
N GLY A 197 22.80 5.19 4.34
CA GLY A 197 22.70 3.73 4.23
C GLY A 197 23.47 2.91 5.28
N LEU A 198 24.11 3.53 6.28
CA LEU A 198 24.96 2.83 7.26
C LEU A 198 24.31 2.47 8.61
N THR A 199 23.03 2.74 8.88
CA THR A 199 22.49 2.47 10.22
C THR A 199 22.11 1.02 10.47
N CYS A 200 22.80 0.42 11.45
CA CYS A 200 22.29 -0.69 12.26
C CYS A 200 21.28 -0.12 13.28
N GLU A 201 19.98 -0.30 13.04
CA GLU A 201 18.96 0.02 14.04
C GLU A 201 18.80 -1.13 15.03
N SER A 202 19.31 -0.94 16.25
CA SER A 202 19.19 -1.93 17.32
C SER A 202 18.14 -1.56 18.34
N ARG A 203 17.66 -2.54 19.11
CA ARG A 203 16.88 -2.26 20.33
C ARG A 203 17.62 -1.27 21.24
N SER A 204 18.95 -1.39 21.30
CA SER A 204 19.83 -0.52 22.11
C SER A 204 20.13 0.84 21.47
N ASN A 205 19.84 1.03 20.18
CA ASN A 205 20.15 2.24 19.40
C ASN A 205 18.98 2.66 18.50
N CYS A 206 17.74 2.36 18.91
CA CYS A 206 16.56 2.68 18.15
C CYS A 206 16.23 4.17 18.31
N SER A 207 15.60 4.76 17.31
CA SER A 207 15.13 6.15 17.45
C SER A 207 14.09 6.25 18.59
N PRO A 208 13.94 7.41 19.25
CA PRO A 208 12.92 7.60 20.27
C PRO A 208 11.51 7.23 19.78
N PHE A 209 11.17 7.55 18.52
CA PHE A 209 9.92 7.16 17.88
C PHE A 209 9.77 5.64 17.74
N MET A 210 10.85 4.96 17.36
CA MET A 210 10.85 3.50 17.23
C MET A 210 10.68 2.80 18.58
N SER A 211 11.38 3.26 19.62
CA SER A 211 11.20 2.72 20.98
C SER A 211 9.77 2.91 21.46
N LEU A 212 9.25 4.13 21.28
CA LEU A 212 7.89 4.50 21.67
C LEU A 212 6.84 3.65 20.95
N LEU A 213 7.03 3.38 19.66
CA LEU A 213 6.17 2.49 18.88
C LEU A 213 6.17 1.05 19.43
N LEU A 214 7.36 0.52 19.72
CA LEU A 214 7.51 -0.85 20.22
C LEU A 214 6.87 -1.00 21.61
N ASP A 215 7.09 -0.04 22.50
CA ASP A 215 6.53 -0.06 23.85
C ASP A 215 4.99 0.07 23.83
N ALA A 216 4.45 0.97 22.99
CA ALA A 216 3.01 1.11 22.80
C ALA A 216 2.38 -0.13 22.16
N ALA A 217 3.05 -0.74 21.16
CA ALA A 217 2.62 -1.99 20.55
C ALA A 217 2.64 -3.16 21.54
N ASN A 218 3.65 -3.25 22.41
CA ASN A 218 3.70 -4.26 23.48
C ASN A 218 2.50 -4.13 24.42
N LYS A 219 2.20 -2.89 24.82
CA LYS A 219 1.05 -2.60 25.69
C LYS A 219 -0.27 -3.01 25.02
N LEU A 220 -0.39 -2.76 23.71
CA LEU A 220 -1.56 -3.14 22.91
C LEU A 220 -1.71 -4.67 22.76
N ASP A 221 -0.61 -5.38 22.54
CA ASP A 221 -0.58 -6.85 22.48
C ASP A 221 -0.96 -7.49 23.82
N CYS A 222 -0.57 -6.86 24.94
CA CYS A 222 -0.87 -7.33 26.29
C CYS A 222 -2.29 -7.00 26.77
N THR A 223 -2.98 -6.04 26.14
CA THR A 223 -4.34 -5.64 26.54
C THR A 223 -5.34 -6.77 26.26
N GLU A 224 -6.27 -7.01 27.18
CA GLU A 224 -7.31 -8.03 27.03
C GLU A 224 -8.28 -7.73 25.87
N LYS A 225 -8.97 -8.77 25.40
CA LYS A 225 -9.79 -8.69 24.17
C LYS A 225 -11.00 -7.77 24.30
N GLU A 226 -11.49 -7.60 25.52
CA GLU A 226 -12.69 -6.79 25.80
C GLU A 226 -12.41 -5.30 25.69
N ASP A 227 -11.20 -4.87 26.03
CA ASP A 227 -10.78 -3.47 26.04
C ASP A 227 -10.05 -3.06 24.75
N ASN A 228 -9.58 -4.02 23.95
CA ASN A 228 -8.83 -3.76 22.73
C ASN A 228 -9.66 -4.06 21.45
N PRO A 229 -10.26 -3.04 20.79
CA PRO A 229 -10.95 -3.22 19.51
C PRO A 229 -10.02 -3.71 18.38
N ASN A 230 -8.71 -3.59 18.57
CA ASN A 230 -7.66 -3.97 17.63
C ASN A 230 -7.14 -5.40 17.84
N LYS A 231 -7.60 -6.14 18.84
CA LYS A 231 -7.24 -7.57 19.01
C LYS A 231 -7.85 -8.51 17.95
N ARG A 232 -8.23 -7.93 16.79
CA ARG A 232 -8.54 -8.63 15.53
C ARG A 232 -7.28 -9.17 14.87
N TRP A 233 -6.11 -8.69 15.26
CA TRP A 233 -4.84 -9.15 14.72
C TRP A 233 -4.54 -10.53 15.35
N ASN A 234 -4.27 -11.54 14.52
CA ASN A 234 -4.10 -12.93 14.98
C ASN A 234 -2.73 -13.20 15.64
N TYR A 235 -1.87 -12.19 15.75
CA TYR A 235 -0.47 -12.33 16.14
C TYR A 235 -0.01 -11.15 17.01
N LYS A 236 1.11 -11.35 17.71
CA LYS A 236 1.76 -10.33 18.54
C LYS A 236 2.63 -9.46 17.64
N ILE A 237 2.20 -8.23 17.38
CA ILE A 237 2.90 -7.31 16.47
C ILE A 237 4.27 -6.95 17.02
N GLU A 238 4.34 -6.63 18.31
CA GLU A 238 5.59 -6.19 18.93
C GLU A 238 6.71 -7.22 18.73
N ARG A 239 6.39 -8.50 18.90
CA ARG A 239 7.35 -9.60 18.72
C ARG A 239 7.89 -9.64 17.29
N ILE A 240 7.04 -9.39 16.31
CA ILE A 240 7.43 -9.39 14.89
C ILE A 240 8.27 -8.15 14.59
N LEU A 241 7.91 -6.98 15.12
CA LEU A 241 8.70 -5.75 14.97
C LEU A 241 10.09 -5.91 15.59
N GLN A 242 10.19 -6.53 16.76
CA GLN A 242 11.48 -6.83 17.40
C GLN A 242 12.35 -7.76 16.58
N LYS A 243 11.76 -8.83 16.01
CA LYS A 243 12.49 -9.74 15.12
C LYS A 243 12.98 -9.02 13.85
N LYS A 244 12.15 -8.15 13.28
CA LYS A 244 12.53 -7.30 12.12
C LYS A 244 13.67 -6.36 12.47
N LEU A 245 13.61 -5.70 13.63
CA LEU A 245 14.66 -4.81 14.11
C LEU A 245 15.97 -5.57 14.31
N PHE A 246 15.91 -6.73 14.99
CA PHE A 246 17.06 -7.61 15.18
C PHE A 246 17.66 -8.11 13.86
N ALA A 247 16.83 -8.45 12.88
CA ALA A 247 17.33 -8.89 11.59
C ALA A 247 18.02 -7.76 10.82
N ARG A 248 17.47 -6.54 10.87
CA ARG A 248 18.08 -5.36 10.25
C ARG A 248 19.42 -5.01 10.90
N ASP A 249 19.52 -5.16 12.22
CA ASP A 249 20.77 -5.03 12.99
C ASP A 249 21.91 -5.91 12.46
N TRP A 250 21.56 -7.15 12.12
CA TRP A 250 22.50 -8.18 11.66
C TRP A 250 22.60 -8.25 10.14
N ASN A 251 21.92 -7.34 9.42
CA ASN A 251 21.78 -7.35 7.97
C ASN A 251 21.30 -8.71 7.42
N ILE A 252 20.39 -9.35 8.14
CA ILE A 252 19.74 -10.60 7.77
C ILE A 252 18.37 -10.27 7.18
N GLU A 253 18.01 -10.94 6.08
CA GLU A 253 16.65 -10.86 5.56
C GLU A 253 15.71 -11.66 6.47
N TYR A 254 14.89 -10.95 7.26
CA TYR A 254 13.83 -11.59 8.03
C TYR A 254 12.53 -11.64 7.25
N ILE A 255 12.11 -12.86 6.96
CA ILE A 255 10.80 -13.18 6.43
C ILE A 255 9.96 -13.62 7.62
N ALA A 256 8.91 -12.86 7.95
CA ALA A 256 8.00 -13.29 9.00
C ALA A 256 7.23 -14.54 8.53
N ASP A 257 7.24 -15.61 9.33
CA ASP A 257 6.54 -16.86 9.02
C ASP A 257 5.03 -16.63 8.77
N ASP A 258 4.46 -15.60 9.40
CA ASP A 258 3.05 -15.22 9.37
C ASP A 258 2.72 -14.01 8.48
N GLU A 259 3.66 -13.51 7.66
CA GLU A 259 3.38 -12.37 6.78
C GLU A 259 2.36 -12.77 5.69
N PRO A 260 1.21 -12.08 5.55
CA PRO A 260 0.24 -12.38 4.52
C PRO A 260 0.90 -12.22 3.15
N GLU A 261 0.65 -13.17 2.24
CA GLU A 261 1.29 -13.30 0.93
C GLU A 261 1.26 -12.00 0.09
N GLN A 262 0.29 -11.12 0.33
CA GLN A 262 0.17 -9.80 -0.30
C GLN A 262 1.35 -8.86 -0.01
N GLN A 263 1.99 -8.97 1.16
CA GLN A 263 3.15 -8.15 1.52
C GLN A 263 4.46 -8.68 0.90
N ARG A 264 4.53 -9.98 0.57
CA ARG A 264 5.66 -10.59 -0.14
C ARG A 264 5.79 -10.13 -1.59
N ARG A 265 4.69 -9.68 -2.20
CA ARG A 265 4.65 -9.25 -3.62
C ARG A 265 4.97 -7.76 -3.84
N LEU A 266 5.16 -7.00 -2.76
CA LEU A 266 5.44 -5.56 -2.80
C LEU A 266 6.92 -5.21 -2.59
N LYS A 267 7.74 -6.18 -2.17
CA LYS A 267 9.21 -6.11 -2.23
C LYS A 267 9.68 -6.52 -3.62
#